data_AF-A0AAN7LRB5-F1
#
_entry.id   AF-A0AAN7LRB5-F1
#
_cell.length_a   1.000
_cell.length_b   1.000
_cell.length_c   1.000
_cell.angle_alpha   90.00
_cell.angle_beta   90.00
_cell.angle_gamma   90.00
#
_symmetry.space_group_name_H-M   'P 1'
#
loop_
_entity.id
_entity.type
_entity.pdbx_description
1 polymer ?
#
loop_
_entity_poly.entity_id
_entity_poly.type
_entity_poly.pdbx_seq_one_letter_code
_entity_poly.pdbx_strand_id
1 'polypeptide(L)'
;MSSAPLALLVCLFLLDLDQFSGSSIGSRSILREVPSNGVGAVEYALELNATNFDAILSDSPASFSLVEFFAHWCPACRNYKPQYEKVARLFNGPAAVHPGIILMTRVDCALKINNKLCDRFSVSHYPMLFWGRPSKFVGVIWEPNKEKSEISMIDDGKTAERLLNWINKQIGSSYGLDDENFDNEHFPSNISEHEQIGRAVYDVEEATSTAFDIIIEHKMIRSKTRASFKKFLQLLVAHHPSRRCRMGSAEVLVNFDDLYPPEALSVDKSEIVGSDQKDSVGNIQICGKEVPRGYWMFCRGSKNDTLRFQLRIVGSPPFSICQSR
;
A
#
# COMPACT_ATOMS: atom_id res chain seq x y z
N MET A 1 -18.42 -53.65 -55.83
CA MET A 1 -17.80 -53.28 -57.12
C MET A 1 -18.77 -52.37 -57.86
N SER A 2 -18.22 -51.37 -58.58
CA SER A 2 -18.86 -50.16 -59.14
C SER A 2 -19.23 -49.07 -58.13
N SER A 3 -18.86 -47.80 -58.23
CA SER A 3 -17.89 -47.04 -59.06
C SER A 3 -18.06 -45.58 -58.60
N ALA A 4 -17.00 -44.92 -58.16
CA ALA A 4 -16.97 -43.46 -57.92
C ALA A 4 -16.62 -42.73 -59.23
N PRO A 5 -16.44 -41.38 -59.31
CA PRO A 5 -16.87 -40.26 -58.45
C PRO A 5 -17.56 -39.12 -59.26
N LEU A 6 -18.09 -38.09 -58.61
CA LEU A 6 -18.27 -36.77 -59.25
C LEU A 6 -17.88 -35.67 -58.26
N ALA A 7 -16.80 -34.97 -58.57
CA ALA A 7 -16.36 -33.76 -57.89
C ALA A 7 -16.93 -32.55 -58.64
N LEU A 8 -17.55 -31.61 -57.93
CA LEU A 8 -17.68 -30.22 -58.40
C LEU A 8 -17.94 -29.25 -57.24
N LEU A 9 -16.85 -28.57 -56.87
CA LEU A 9 -16.71 -27.17 -56.46
C LEU A 9 -17.98 -26.36 -56.11
N VAL A 10 -18.05 -25.85 -54.87
CA VAL A 10 -18.34 -24.43 -54.60
C VAL A 10 -17.54 -23.99 -53.37
N CYS A 11 -16.46 -23.24 -53.61
CA CYS A 11 -15.78 -22.41 -52.61
C CYS A 11 -16.60 -21.14 -52.40
N LEU A 12 -17.07 -20.84 -51.19
CA LEU A 12 -17.49 -19.48 -50.82
C LEU A 12 -17.29 -19.20 -49.31
N PHE A 13 -16.48 -18.16 -49.08
CA PHE A 13 -16.34 -17.31 -47.88
C PHE A 13 -15.43 -17.74 -46.71
N LEU A 14 -14.17 -17.32 -46.85
CA LEU A 14 -13.36 -16.72 -45.79
C LEU A 14 -14.10 -15.52 -45.17
N LEU A 15 -14.14 -15.44 -43.84
CA LEU A 15 -13.82 -14.22 -43.07
C LEU A 15 -13.42 -14.62 -41.65
N ASP A 16 -12.28 -14.09 -41.24
CA ASP A 16 -11.60 -14.23 -39.96
C ASP A 16 -12.44 -13.80 -38.76
N LEU A 17 -12.29 -14.51 -37.64
CA LEU A 17 -12.28 -13.87 -36.32
C LEU A 17 -11.10 -14.42 -35.52
N ASP A 18 -10.03 -13.65 -35.61
CA ASP A 18 -8.79 -13.77 -34.87
C ASP A 18 -9.02 -13.43 -33.38
N GLN A 19 -8.19 -14.03 -32.52
CA GLN A 19 -7.80 -13.54 -31.19
C GLN A 19 -8.90 -13.22 -30.15
N PHE A 20 -9.29 -14.23 -29.36
CA PHE A 20 -9.62 -13.99 -27.95
C PHE A 20 -8.33 -14.05 -27.11
N SER A 21 -7.49 -13.03 -27.26
CA SER A 21 -6.50 -12.70 -26.24
C SER A 21 -7.26 -12.24 -25.00
N GLY A 22 -7.42 -13.16 -24.04
CA GLY A 22 -7.92 -12.83 -22.70
C GLY A 22 -7.02 -11.76 -22.09
N SER A 23 -7.52 -10.53 -22.06
CA SER A 23 -6.87 -9.42 -21.41
C SER A 23 -6.74 -9.71 -19.92
N SER A 24 -5.51 -9.75 -19.43
CA SER A 24 -5.22 -9.78 -18.00
C SER A 24 -5.79 -8.51 -17.38
N ILE A 25 -6.95 -8.63 -16.73
CA ILE A 25 -7.50 -7.59 -15.86
C ILE A 25 -6.59 -7.55 -14.63
N GLY A 26 -5.52 -6.77 -14.75
CA GLY A 26 -4.58 -6.51 -13.68
C GLY A 26 -5.26 -5.73 -12.55
N SER A 27 -5.04 -6.20 -11.34
CA SER A 27 -5.51 -5.68 -10.06
C SER A 27 -5.36 -4.15 -9.98
N ARG A 28 -6.48 -3.45 -10.15
CA ARG A 28 -6.65 -2.02 -9.84
C ARG A 28 -7.49 -1.90 -8.57
N SER A 29 -6.84 -1.86 -7.41
CA SER A 29 -7.43 -1.33 -6.17
C SER A 29 -6.36 -1.23 -5.10
N ILE A 30 -5.52 -0.20 -5.21
CA ILE A 30 -4.87 0.42 -4.05
C ILE A 30 -4.94 1.90 -4.41
N LEU A 31 -5.68 2.70 -3.63
CA LEU A 31 -5.91 4.13 -3.84
C LEU A 31 -6.64 4.49 -5.14
N ARG A 32 -7.97 4.34 -5.11
CA ARG A 32 -8.87 5.15 -5.94
C ARG A 32 -9.52 6.19 -5.03
N GLU A 33 -8.96 7.39 -5.00
CA GLU A 33 -9.79 8.57 -4.79
C GLU A 33 -10.62 8.74 -6.07
N VAL A 34 -11.93 8.63 -5.94
CA VAL A 34 -12.86 9.21 -6.91
C VAL A 34 -13.26 10.56 -6.32
N PRO A 35 -12.96 11.70 -6.97
CA PRO A 35 -13.53 12.96 -6.53
C PRO A 35 -14.99 12.96 -6.97
N SER A 36 -15.86 12.42 -6.11
CA SER A 36 -17.29 12.70 -6.17
C SER A 36 -17.51 13.94 -5.31
N ASN A 37 -17.96 15.04 -5.92
CA ASN A 37 -18.44 16.20 -5.18
C ASN A 37 -19.47 15.75 -4.12
N GLY A 38 -19.05 15.83 -2.86
CA GLY A 38 -19.75 15.34 -1.68
C GLY A 38 -18.70 14.82 -0.70
N VAL A 39 -18.67 15.35 0.52
CA VAL A 39 -17.69 15.00 1.57
C VAL A 39 -17.73 13.50 1.85
N GLY A 40 -16.94 12.72 1.10
CA GLY A 40 -16.79 11.28 1.26
C GLY A 40 -15.84 11.01 2.42
N ALA A 41 -16.27 10.19 3.38
CA ALA A 41 -15.44 9.78 4.49
C ALA A 41 -14.18 9.05 3.97
N VAL A 42 -13.01 9.50 4.39
CA VAL A 42 -11.73 8.83 4.10
C VAL A 42 -11.76 7.44 4.77
N GLU A 43 -11.52 6.39 4.01
CA GLU A 43 -11.38 5.01 4.52
C GLU A 43 -9.91 4.67 4.70
N TYR A 44 -9.52 4.33 5.93
CA TYR A 44 -8.16 3.98 6.33
C TYR A 44 -7.94 2.47 6.33
N ALA A 45 -8.96 1.67 6.62
CA ALA A 45 -8.86 0.21 6.55
C ALA A 45 -8.68 -0.24 5.10
N LEU A 46 -7.66 -1.07 4.85
CA LEU A 46 -7.37 -1.57 3.51
C LEU A 46 -8.35 -2.68 3.11
N GLU A 47 -9.10 -2.48 2.02
CA GLU A 47 -9.96 -3.52 1.48
C GLU A 47 -9.17 -4.62 0.76
N LEU A 48 -9.36 -5.85 1.22
CA LEU A 48 -8.81 -7.06 0.63
C LEU A 48 -9.91 -7.90 0.00
N ASN A 49 -9.53 -8.69 -0.99
CA ASN A 49 -10.36 -9.68 -1.66
C ASN A 49 -9.52 -10.90 -2.03
N ALA A 50 -10.17 -11.95 -2.53
CA ALA A 50 -9.50 -13.20 -2.86
C ALA A 50 -8.34 -13.09 -3.87
N THR A 51 -8.23 -11.99 -4.63
CA THR A 51 -7.15 -11.80 -5.62
C THR A 51 -5.92 -11.08 -5.05
N ASN A 52 -6.05 -10.36 -3.94
CA ASN A 52 -4.95 -9.56 -3.36
C ASN A 52 -4.62 -9.93 -1.91
N PHE A 53 -5.48 -10.67 -1.21
CA PHE A 53 -5.36 -10.98 0.22
C PHE A 53 -4.00 -11.60 0.56
N ASP A 54 -3.68 -12.73 -0.06
CA ASP A 54 -2.46 -13.48 0.26
C ASP A 54 -1.19 -12.67 -0.12
N ALA A 55 -1.22 -11.94 -1.25
CA ALA A 55 -0.08 -11.14 -1.72
C ALA A 55 0.19 -9.92 -0.84
N ILE A 56 -0.85 -9.18 -0.43
CA ILE A 56 -0.68 -8.01 0.43
C ILE A 56 -0.20 -8.43 1.82
N LEU A 57 -0.73 -9.53 2.36
CA LEU A 57 -0.36 -10.02 3.68
C LEU A 57 1.03 -10.69 3.69
N SER A 58 1.48 -11.32 2.60
CA SER A 58 2.84 -11.84 2.49
C SER A 58 3.88 -10.74 2.42
N ASP A 59 3.57 -9.67 1.70
CA ASP A 59 4.52 -8.59 1.40
C ASP A 59 4.48 -7.48 2.46
N SER A 60 3.54 -7.53 3.40
CA SER A 60 3.39 -6.52 4.42
C SER A 60 4.59 -6.51 5.38
N PRO A 61 5.26 -5.36 5.58
CA PRO A 61 6.29 -5.22 6.59
C PRO A 61 5.71 -5.03 8.00
N ALA A 62 4.38 -4.98 8.15
CA ALA A 62 3.74 -4.74 9.43
C ALA A 62 3.99 -5.89 10.42
N SER A 63 4.15 -5.56 11.70
CA SER A 63 4.36 -6.58 12.74
C SER A 63 3.13 -7.46 12.93
N PHE A 64 1.95 -6.84 12.81
CA PHE A 64 0.66 -7.50 12.96
C PHE A 64 -0.31 -7.07 11.85
N SER A 65 -1.29 -7.91 11.58
CA SER A 65 -2.46 -7.53 10.80
C SER A 65 -3.73 -7.84 11.58
N LEU A 66 -4.70 -6.95 11.42
CA LEU A 66 -6.05 -7.13 11.90
C LEU A 66 -6.99 -7.18 10.68
N VAL A 67 -7.77 -8.24 10.59
CA VAL A 67 -8.68 -8.49 9.47
C VAL A 67 -10.12 -8.48 9.96
N GLU A 68 -10.92 -7.54 9.47
CA GLU A 68 -12.36 -7.51 9.65
C GLU A 68 -13.06 -8.24 8.49
N PHE A 69 -13.70 -9.37 8.77
CA PHE A 69 -14.64 -9.99 7.84
C PHE A 69 -16.04 -9.44 8.10
N PHE A 70 -16.63 -8.82 7.07
CA PHE A 70 -17.92 -8.12 7.18
C PHE A 70 -18.82 -8.45 5.99
N ALA A 71 -20.04 -7.91 6.00
CA ALA A 71 -20.94 -7.91 4.85
C ALA A 71 -21.51 -6.49 4.66
N HIS A 72 -21.40 -5.92 3.46
CA HIS A 72 -21.84 -4.53 3.20
C HIS A 72 -23.33 -4.26 3.51
N TRP A 73 -24.18 -5.28 3.39
CA TRP A 73 -25.62 -5.19 3.70
C TRP A 73 -25.94 -5.34 5.19
N CYS A 74 -25.00 -5.82 6.01
CA CYS A 74 -25.21 -6.10 7.42
C CYS A 74 -25.31 -4.80 8.25
N PRO A 75 -26.43 -4.56 8.97
CA PRO A 75 -26.58 -3.35 9.79
C PRO A 75 -25.52 -3.21 10.89
N ALA A 76 -25.15 -4.31 11.55
CA ALA A 76 -24.11 -4.30 12.58
C ALA A 76 -22.75 -3.89 12.01
N CYS A 77 -22.40 -4.36 10.81
CA CYS A 77 -21.16 -3.99 10.11
C CYS A 77 -21.14 -2.50 9.74
N ARG A 78 -22.26 -1.98 9.20
CA ARG A 78 -22.35 -0.55 8.88
C ARG A 78 -22.18 0.34 10.10
N ASN A 79 -22.74 -0.07 11.24
CA ASN A 79 -22.59 0.66 12.51
C ASN A 79 -21.17 0.52 13.10
N TYR A 80 -20.51 -0.60 12.86
CA TYR A 80 -19.17 -0.88 13.38
C TYR A 80 -18.05 -0.25 12.53
N LYS A 81 -18.24 -0.13 11.20
CA LYS A 81 -17.26 0.45 10.27
C LYS A 81 -16.64 1.77 10.78
N PRO A 82 -17.40 2.77 11.27
CA PRO A 82 -16.82 3.99 11.83
C PRO A 82 -15.92 3.75 13.05
N GLN A 83 -16.23 2.76 13.89
CA GLN A 83 -15.41 2.40 15.05
C GLN A 83 -14.09 1.77 14.60
N TYR A 84 -14.16 0.89 13.62
CA TYR A 84 -12.97 0.26 13.03
C TYR A 84 -12.06 1.30 12.37
N GLU A 85 -12.64 2.23 11.60
CA GLU A 85 -11.90 3.30 10.92
C GLU A 85 -11.17 4.24 11.88
N LYS A 86 -11.79 4.56 13.04
CA LYS A 86 -11.15 5.35 14.09
C LYS A 86 -9.87 4.72 14.65
N VAL A 87 -9.78 3.40 14.64
CA VAL A 87 -8.56 2.68 15.02
C VAL A 87 -7.64 2.54 13.82
N ALA A 88 -8.19 2.26 12.63
CA ALA A 88 -7.42 2.09 11.40
C ALA A 88 -6.58 3.33 11.07
N ARG A 89 -7.13 4.54 11.25
CA ARG A 89 -6.39 5.80 11.02
C ARG A 89 -5.12 5.95 11.85
N LEU A 90 -5.01 5.30 13.01
CA LEU A 90 -3.81 5.38 13.85
C LEU A 90 -2.63 4.66 13.19
N PHE A 91 -2.90 3.60 12.43
CA PHE A 91 -1.87 2.70 11.91
C PHE A 91 -1.74 2.72 10.38
N ASN A 92 -2.82 3.09 9.68
CA ASN A 92 -2.89 3.12 8.23
C ASN A 92 -3.00 4.54 7.68
N GLY A 93 -2.45 4.71 6.48
CA GLY A 93 -2.60 5.93 5.70
C GLY A 93 -1.54 6.98 5.98
N PRO A 94 -1.56 8.08 5.22
CA PRO A 94 -0.44 9.01 5.20
C PRO A 94 -0.27 9.78 6.52
N ALA A 95 -1.38 10.09 7.18
CA ALA A 95 -1.41 10.80 8.46
C ALA A 95 -1.34 9.87 9.69
N ALA A 96 -1.13 8.56 9.51
CA ALA A 96 -1.03 7.62 10.63
C ALA A 96 0.04 8.06 11.64
N VAL A 97 -0.30 8.03 12.92
CA VAL A 97 0.62 8.41 14.02
C VAL A 97 1.55 7.25 14.36
N HIS A 98 1.06 6.01 14.20
CA HIS A 98 1.76 4.76 14.50
C HIS A 98 1.88 3.86 13.26
N PRO A 99 2.48 4.35 12.16
CA PRO A 99 2.53 3.65 10.87
C PRO A 99 3.32 2.34 10.97
N GLY A 100 2.92 1.33 10.18
CA GLY A 100 3.70 0.11 9.99
C GLY A 100 3.72 -0.86 11.17
N ILE A 101 3.03 -0.57 12.27
CA ILE A 101 2.91 -1.49 13.40
C ILE A 101 1.82 -2.53 13.11
N ILE A 102 0.65 -2.06 12.71
CA ILE A 102 -0.54 -2.88 12.48
C ILE A 102 -1.11 -2.56 11.10
N LEU A 103 -1.24 -3.58 10.25
CA LEU A 103 -1.97 -3.44 9.00
C LEU A 103 -3.46 -3.71 9.25
N MET A 104 -4.26 -2.65 9.27
CA MET A 104 -5.70 -2.73 9.48
C MET A 104 -6.41 -2.99 8.14
N THR A 105 -7.11 -4.12 8.03
CA THR A 105 -7.69 -4.59 6.76
C THR A 105 -9.12 -5.06 6.93
N ARG A 106 -9.84 -5.20 5.81
CA ARG A 106 -11.20 -5.73 5.81
C ARG A 106 -11.54 -6.48 4.54
N VAL A 107 -12.46 -7.44 4.64
CA VAL A 107 -12.92 -8.30 3.55
C VAL A 107 -14.44 -8.37 3.57
N ASP A 108 -15.07 -8.01 2.45
CA ASP A 108 -16.51 -8.12 2.28
C ASP A 108 -16.90 -9.54 1.83
N CYS A 109 -17.40 -10.34 2.76
CA CYS A 109 -17.87 -11.71 2.52
C CYS A 109 -19.20 -11.78 1.78
N ALA A 110 -19.91 -10.66 1.58
CA ALA A 110 -21.11 -10.67 0.74
C ALA A 110 -20.79 -10.70 -0.76
N LEU A 111 -19.54 -10.43 -1.15
CA LEU A 111 -19.11 -10.52 -2.54
C LEU A 111 -18.73 -11.97 -2.89
N LYS A 112 -19.32 -12.50 -3.97
CA LYS A 112 -19.09 -13.88 -4.43
C LYS A 112 -17.61 -14.25 -4.60
N ILE A 113 -16.78 -13.28 -4.98
CA ILE A 113 -15.33 -13.48 -5.15
C ILE A 113 -14.64 -13.86 -3.84
N ASN A 114 -15.19 -13.44 -2.70
CA ASN A 114 -14.63 -13.64 -1.37
C ASN A 114 -15.18 -14.88 -0.65
N ASN A 115 -16.17 -15.60 -1.21
CA ASN A 115 -16.78 -16.76 -0.54
C ASN A 115 -15.73 -17.76 -0.04
N LYS A 116 -14.87 -18.25 -0.93
CA LYS A 116 -13.80 -19.20 -0.56
C LYS A 116 -12.81 -18.62 0.47
N LEU A 117 -12.56 -17.31 0.41
CA LEU A 117 -11.70 -16.64 1.37
C LEU A 117 -12.37 -16.60 2.75
N CYS A 118 -13.64 -16.24 2.85
CA CYS A 118 -14.37 -16.23 4.12
C CYS A 118 -14.59 -17.64 4.68
N ASP A 119 -14.81 -18.64 3.81
CA ASP A 119 -14.90 -20.05 4.19
C ASP A 119 -13.59 -20.56 4.81
N ARG A 120 -12.43 -20.15 4.27
CA ARG A 120 -11.10 -20.47 4.86
C ARG A 120 -10.98 -20.01 6.31
N PHE A 121 -11.68 -18.96 6.70
CA PHE A 121 -11.65 -18.42 8.06
C PHE A 121 -12.86 -18.83 8.90
N SER A 122 -13.67 -19.78 8.43
CA SER A 122 -14.88 -20.24 9.12
C SER A 122 -15.77 -19.08 9.59
N VAL A 123 -15.90 -18.03 8.75
CA VAL A 123 -16.65 -16.82 9.12
C VAL A 123 -18.12 -17.16 9.25
N SER A 124 -18.64 -17.07 10.48
CA SER A 124 -19.99 -17.52 10.83
C SER A 124 -20.95 -16.38 11.21
N HIS A 125 -20.42 -15.21 11.52
CA HIS A 125 -21.17 -14.02 11.90
C HIS A 125 -20.40 -12.77 11.47
N TYR A 126 -21.07 -11.62 11.49
CA TYR A 126 -20.47 -10.35 11.07
C TYR A 126 -20.76 -9.21 12.07
N PRO A 127 -19.81 -8.29 12.29
CA PRO A 127 -18.41 -8.40 11.87
C PRO A 127 -17.67 -9.48 12.69
N MET A 128 -16.66 -10.11 12.10
CA MET A 128 -15.77 -11.06 12.77
C MET A 128 -14.32 -10.59 12.58
N LEU A 129 -13.56 -10.56 13.67
CA LEU A 129 -12.24 -9.94 13.71
C LEU A 129 -11.16 -10.97 13.99
N PHE A 130 -10.07 -10.90 13.24
CA PHE A 130 -8.89 -11.75 13.44
C PHE A 130 -7.62 -10.92 13.58
N TRP A 131 -6.70 -11.42 14.39
CA TRP A 131 -5.41 -10.82 14.68
C TRP A 131 -4.29 -11.85 14.53
N GLY A 132 -3.17 -11.44 13.96
CA GLY A 132 -1.98 -12.27 13.88
C GLY A 132 -0.85 -11.58 13.13
N ARG A 133 0.25 -12.29 12.90
CA ARG A 133 1.29 -11.82 11.98
C ARG A 133 0.76 -11.88 10.54
N PRO A 134 1.02 -10.90 9.66
CA PRO A 134 0.49 -10.88 8.29
C PRO A 134 0.75 -12.18 7.52
N SER A 135 1.99 -12.70 7.56
CA SER A 135 2.38 -13.93 6.88
C SER A 135 1.63 -15.18 7.34
N LYS A 136 0.99 -15.16 8.52
CA LYS A 136 0.22 -16.28 9.05
C LYS A 136 -1.20 -16.35 8.52
N PHE A 137 -1.70 -15.32 7.86
CA PHE A 137 -3.00 -15.37 7.18
C PHE A 137 -2.91 -16.05 5.80
N VAL A 138 -1.71 -16.18 5.24
CA VAL A 138 -1.47 -16.67 3.88
C VAL A 138 -1.70 -18.19 3.80
N GLY A 139 -2.58 -18.62 2.90
CA GLY A 139 -2.86 -20.04 2.65
C GLY A 139 -3.48 -20.83 3.81
N VAL A 140 -3.87 -20.16 4.90
CA VAL A 140 -4.45 -20.81 6.09
C VAL A 140 -5.90 -21.21 5.88
N ILE A 141 -6.26 -22.35 6.47
CA ILE A 141 -7.62 -22.77 6.81
C ILE A 141 -7.71 -22.70 8.34
N TRP A 142 -8.44 -21.72 8.85
CA TRP A 142 -8.60 -21.46 10.27
C TRP A 142 -9.81 -22.20 10.83
N GLU A 143 -9.62 -22.80 12.01
CA GLU A 143 -10.62 -23.58 12.75
C GLU A 143 -10.69 -23.08 14.20
N PRO A 144 -11.90 -22.88 14.76
CA PRO A 144 -12.10 -22.26 16.07
C PRO A 144 -11.53 -23.02 17.28
N ASN A 145 -11.28 -24.33 17.16
CA ASN A 145 -10.90 -25.20 18.29
C ASN A 145 -9.45 -25.73 18.21
N LYS A 146 -8.59 -25.12 17.39
CA LYS A 146 -7.17 -25.46 17.38
C LYS A 146 -6.45 -24.66 18.46
N GLU A 147 -6.08 -25.31 19.55
CA GLU A 147 -5.37 -24.74 20.73
C GLU A 147 -4.06 -23.99 20.42
N LYS A 148 -3.59 -23.99 19.16
CA LYS A 148 -2.34 -23.35 18.72
C LYS A 148 -2.46 -22.57 17.41
N SER A 149 -3.62 -21.97 17.13
CA SER A 149 -3.71 -21.06 16.00
C SER A 149 -2.84 -19.81 16.24
N GLU A 150 -1.91 -19.53 15.32
CA GLU A 150 -1.12 -18.29 15.31
C GLU A 150 -1.97 -17.05 14.95
N ILE A 151 -3.24 -17.27 14.59
CA ILE A 151 -4.27 -16.26 14.38
C ILE A 151 -5.29 -16.36 15.52
N SER A 152 -5.52 -15.25 16.20
CA SER A 152 -6.49 -15.12 17.29
C SER A 152 -7.75 -14.42 16.80
N MET A 153 -8.91 -14.94 17.16
CA MET A 153 -10.20 -14.25 17.00
C MET A 153 -10.36 -13.19 18.10
N ILE A 154 -10.95 -12.04 17.78
CA ILE A 154 -11.22 -10.97 18.74
C ILE A 154 -12.72 -10.90 19.02
N ASP A 155 -13.11 -11.32 20.23
CA ASP A 155 -14.53 -11.36 20.63
C ASP A 155 -15.05 -10.04 21.24
N ASP A 156 -14.14 -9.23 21.82
CA ASP A 156 -14.49 -7.98 22.54
C ASP A 156 -13.94 -6.73 21.84
N GLY A 157 -14.26 -6.58 20.54
CA GLY A 157 -13.82 -5.48 19.69
C GLY A 157 -14.91 -4.49 19.28
N LYS A 158 -16.08 -4.47 19.94
CA LYS A 158 -17.30 -3.81 19.40
C LYS A 158 -17.26 -2.28 19.30
N THR A 159 -16.32 -1.61 19.97
CA THR A 159 -16.12 -0.15 19.91
C THR A 159 -14.64 0.16 19.66
N ALA A 160 -14.34 1.38 19.19
CA ALA A 160 -12.97 1.80 18.91
C ALA A 160 -12.08 1.67 20.17
N GLU A 161 -12.60 2.06 21.34
CA GLU A 161 -11.89 2.01 22.61
C GLU A 161 -11.60 0.57 23.04
N ARG A 162 -12.59 -0.33 22.89
CA ARG A 162 -12.41 -1.75 23.25
C ARG A 162 -11.40 -2.42 22.33
N LEU A 163 -11.49 -2.16 21.03
CA LEU A 163 -10.56 -2.68 20.05
C LEU A 163 -9.13 -2.17 20.33
N LEU A 164 -8.95 -0.87 20.56
CA LEU A 164 -7.63 -0.29 20.83
C LEU A 164 -7.05 -0.78 22.15
N ASN A 165 -7.86 -0.90 23.20
CA ASN A 165 -7.43 -1.48 24.48
C ASN A 165 -7.02 -2.95 24.33
N TRP A 166 -7.75 -3.72 23.53
CA TRP A 166 -7.39 -5.09 23.22
C TRP A 166 -6.04 -5.15 22.49
N ILE A 167 -5.84 -4.32 21.46
CA ILE A 167 -4.58 -4.19 20.72
C ILE A 167 -3.43 -3.85 21.68
N ASN A 168 -3.58 -2.79 22.48
CA ASN A 168 -2.60 -2.34 23.45
C ASN A 168 -2.17 -3.47 24.39
N LYS A 169 -3.13 -4.29 24.86
CA LYS A 169 -2.86 -5.46 25.69
C LYS A 169 -2.04 -6.53 24.97
N GLN A 170 -2.28 -6.78 23.68
CA GLN A 170 -1.54 -7.81 22.93
C GLN A 170 -0.07 -7.45 22.69
N ILE A 171 0.23 -6.17 22.51
CA ILE A 171 1.56 -5.70 22.11
C ILE A 171 2.32 -4.99 23.25
N GLY A 172 1.68 -4.78 24.40
CA GLY A 172 2.29 -4.05 25.53
C GLY A 172 2.44 -2.54 25.29
N SER A 173 1.52 -1.94 24.53
CA SER A 173 1.51 -0.51 24.19
C SER A 173 0.41 0.25 24.94
N SER A 174 0.34 1.56 24.73
CA SER A 174 -0.65 2.46 25.32
C SER A 174 -1.10 3.55 24.34
N TYR A 175 -1.49 3.17 23.12
CA TYR A 175 -1.99 4.13 22.12
C TYR A 175 -3.33 4.75 22.55
N GLY A 176 -3.52 6.03 22.24
CA GLY A 176 -4.74 6.81 22.44
C GLY A 176 -5.50 7.02 21.14
N LEU A 177 -6.84 7.16 21.22
CA LEU A 177 -7.64 7.56 20.06
C LEU A 177 -7.49 9.05 19.72
N ASP A 178 -6.98 9.83 20.67
CA ASP A 178 -6.67 11.25 20.64
C ASP A 178 -5.19 11.55 20.29
N ASP A 179 -4.38 10.51 20.05
CA ASP A 179 -3.02 10.61 19.51
C ASP A 179 -2.96 11.42 18.19
N GLU A 180 -4.13 11.71 17.58
CA GLU A 180 -4.33 12.63 16.46
C GLU A 180 -3.77 14.04 16.66
N ASN A 181 -3.67 14.53 17.90
CA ASN A 181 -3.37 15.94 18.19
C ASN A 181 -1.87 16.29 18.31
N PHE A 182 -0.94 15.36 18.04
CA PHE A 182 0.49 15.68 18.02
C PHE A 182 0.90 16.35 16.69
N ASP A 183 0.33 17.52 16.42
CA ASP A 183 0.83 18.47 15.42
C ASP A 183 1.92 19.41 16.00
N ASN A 184 2.47 19.13 17.17
CA ASN A 184 3.61 19.89 17.69
C ASN A 184 4.71 19.00 18.25
N GLU A 185 5.90 19.25 17.74
CA GLU A 185 7.19 18.87 18.32
C GLU A 185 7.15 18.96 19.85
N HIS A 186 7.20 17.82 20.54
CA HIS A 186 7.97 17.62 21.75
C HIS A 186 8.02 16.12 22.05
N PHE A 187 9.14 15.50 21.67
CA PHE A 187 9.45 14.13 21.99
C PHE A 187 9.43 13.93 23.52
N PRO A 188 8.79 12.88 24.05
CA PRO A 188 8.86 12.56 25.47
C PRO A 188 10.33 12.28 25.85
N SER A 189 10.78 13.00 26.87
CA SER A 189 12.14 13.03 27.39
C SER A 189 12.48 11.77 28.19
N ASN A 190 12.77 10.67 27.48
CA ASN A 190 13.58 9.53 27.95
C ASN A 190 14.29 8.89 26.73
N ILE A 191 15.19 9.60 26.02
CA ILE A 191 16.64 9.82 26.24
C ILE A 191 17.51 8.52 26.29
N SER A 192 17.50 7.73 25.20
CA SER A 192 18.73 7.29 24.50
C SER A 192 18.45 6.45 23.23
N GLU A 193 17.40 5.61 23.24
CA GLU A 193 17.05 4.75 22.09
C GLU A 193 16.17 5.45 21.05
N HIS A 194 15.20 6.25 21.50
CA HIS A 194 14.29 7.00 20.63
C HIS A 194 15.01 8.08 19.80
N GLU A 195 16.10 8.64 20.32
CA GLU A 195 16.91 9.63 19.60
C GLU A 195 17.70 8.97 18.45
N GLN A 196 18.13 7.71 18.62
CA GLN A 196 18.79 6.95 17.56
C GLN A 196 17.79 6.59 16.44
N ILE A 197 16.56 6.20 16.80
CA ILE A 197 15.48 5.90 15.84
C ILE A 197 15.07 7.17 15.09
N GLY A 198 14.84 8.29 15.79
CA GLY A 198 14.50 9.57 15.16
C GLY A 198 15.60 10.07 14.22
N ARG A 199 16.88 9.91 14.59
CA ARG A 199 18.01 10.23 13.71
C ARG A 199 18.09 9.31 12.48
N ALA A 200 17.66 8.05 12.59
CA ALA A 200 17.63 7.12 11.46
C ALA A 200 16.52 7.45 10.46
N VAL A 201 15.44 8.09 10.92
CA VAL A 201 14.37 8.57 10.02
C VAL A 201 14.89 9.64 9.07
N TYR A 202 15.79 10.53 9.47
CA TYR A 202 16.35 11.55 8.56
C TYR A 202 17.11 10.94 7.39
N ASP A 203 17.94 9.90 7.63
CA ASP A 203 18.61 9.18 6.55
C ASP A 203 17.58 8.56 5.59
N VAL A 204 16.50 7.99 6.12
CA VAL A 204 15.43 7.42 5.27
C VAL A 204 14.69 8.51 4.50
N GLU A 205 14.40 9.66 5.10
CA GLU A 205 13.78 10.82 4.44
C GLU A 205 14.67 11.36 3.31
N GLU A 206 15.97 11.53 3.57
CA GLU A 206 16.93 12.00 2.58
C GLU A 206 17.07 10.98 1.43
N ALA A 207 17.08 9.68 1.74
CA ALA A 207 17.16 8.61 0.74
C ALA A 207 15.92 8.58 -0.16
N THR A 208 14.73 8.68 0.44
CA THR A 208 13.47 8.71 -0.30
C THR A 208 13.37 9.96 -1.18
N SER A 209 13.74 11.13 -0.64
CA SER A 209 13.75 12.39 -1.40
C SER A 209 14.72 12.31 -2.57
N THR A 210 15.96 11.89 -2.32
CA THR A 210 17.00 11.77 -3.36
C THR A 210 16.62 10.77 -4.43
N ALA A 211 16.07 9.61 -4.05
CA ALA A 211 15.61 8.62 -5.02
C ALA A 211 14.48 9.16 -5.90
N PHE A 212 13.53 9.90 -5.31
CA PHE A 212 12.45 10.53 -6.06
C PHE A 212 13.00 11.58 -7.04
N ASP A 213 13.90 12.46 -6.59
CA ASP A 213 14.52 13.48 -7.45
C ASP A 213 15.20 12.83 -8.67
N ILE A 214 16.00 11.78 -8.46
CA ILE A 214 16.64 11.01 -9.53
C ILE A 214 15.60 10.44 -10.51
N ILE A 215 14.50 9.88 -10.01
CA ILE A 215 13.43 9.32 -10.86
C ILE A 215 12.81 10.40 -11.76
N ILE A 216 12.61 11.61 -11.22
CA ILE A 216 12.05 12.76 -11.96
C ILE A 216 13.08 13.33 -12.94
N GLU A 217 14.29 13.64 -12.48
CA GLU A 217 15.38 14.21 -13.28
C GLU A 217 15.73 13.33 -14.49
N HIS A 218 15.82 12.01 -14.27
CA HIS A 218 16.14 11.05 -15.33
C HIS A 218 14.93 10.58 -16.14
N LYS A 219 13.74 11.16 -15.94
CA LYS A 219 12.50 10.81 -16.65
C LYS A 219 12.23 9.30 -16.66
N MET A 220 12.36 8.67 -15.50
CA MET A 220 12.25 7.22 -15.34
C MET A 220 10.80 6.73 -15.31
N ILE A 221 9.85 7.64 -15.08
CA ILE A 221 8.42 7.39 -15.22
C ILE A 221 8.14 7.35 -16.72
N ARG A 222 7.74 6.18 -17.23
CA ARG A 222 7.39 5.92 -18.64
C ARG A 222 6.15 5.05 -18.67
N SER A 223 5.53 4.88 -19.84
CA SER A 223 4.34 4.02 -20.00
C SER A 223 4.51 2.63 -19.35
N LYS A 224 5.66 1.97 -19.57
CA LYS A 224 5.98 0.65 -18.99
C LYS A 224 6.26 0.63 -17.48
N THR A 225 6.77 1.72 -16.90
CA THR A 225 7.12 1.80 -15.46
C THR A 225 6.04 2.48 -14.63
N ARG A 226 5.03 3.09 -15.27
CA ARG A 226 3.95 3.85 -14.65
C ARG A 226 3.25 3.08 -13.53
N ALA A 227 2.79 1.86 -13.82
CA ALA A 227 2.07 1.04 -12.87
C ALA A 227 2.96 0.64 -11.68
N SER A 228 4.22 0.31 -11.95
CA SER A 228 5.20 -0.02 -10.90
C SER A 228 5.48 1.19 -10.00
N PHE A 229 5.59 2.39 -10.58
CA PHE A 229 5.83 3.60 -9.81
C PHE A 229 4.62 4.02 -8.96
N LYS A 230 3.39 3.90 -9.48
CA LYS A 230 2.17 4.07 -8.66
C LYS A 230 2.16 3.09 -7.47
N LYS A 231 2.52 1.83 -7.68
CA LYS A 231 2.63 0.83 -6.60
C LYS A 231 3.70 1.19 -5.58
N PHE A 232 4.85 1.69 -6.03
CA PHE A 232 5.89 2.17 -5.13
C PHE A 232 5.39 3.33 -4.25
N LEU A 233 4.70 4.32 -4.83
CA LEU A 233 4.09 5.42 -4.07
C LEU A 233 3.05 4.90 -3.07
N GLN A 234 2.21 3.93 -3.44
CA GLN A 234 1.25 3.30 -2.52
C GLN A 234 1.96 2.67 -1.31
N LEU A 235 3.08 1.99 -1.53
CA LEU A 235 3.90 1.43 -0.45
C LEU A 235 4.49 2.53 0.44
N LEU A 236 4.99 3.62 -0.16
CA LEU A 236 5.50 4.75 0.61
C LEU A 236 4.39 5.38 1.47
N VAL A 237 3.21 5.61 0.92
CA VAL A 237 2.05 6.15 1.66
C VAL A 237 1.67 5.26 2.84
N ALA A 238 1.73 3.93 2.67
CA ALA A 238 1.32 2.99 3.71
C ALA A 238 2.40 2.74 4.77
N HIS A 239 3.68 2.77 4.40
CA HIS A 239 4.74 2.17 5.22
C HIS A 239 5.97 3.04 5.43
N HIS A 240 6.09 4.20 4.78
CA HIS A 240 7.25 5.06 5.00
C HIS A 240 7.26 5.54 6.47
N PRO A 241 8.39 5.46 7.20
CA PRO A 241 8.43 5.81 8.62
C PRO A 241 8.16 7.30 8.88
N SER A 242 8.58 8.17 7.97
CA SER A 242 8.32 9.62 8.04
C SER A 242 6.92 10.01 7.56
N ARG A 243 6.19 10.77 8.40
CA ARG A 243 4.86 11.33 8.10
C ARG A 243 4.88 12.25 6.88
N ARG A 244 5.85 13.17 6.80
CA ARG A 244 5.99 14.10 5.66
C ARG A 244 6.19 13.36 4.34
N CYS A 245 6.99 12.30 4.33
CA CYS A 245 7.18 11.46 3.15
C CYS A 245 5.92 10.68 2.76
N ARG A 246 5.16 10.17 3.74
CA ARG A 246 3.87 9.52 3.44
C ARG A 246 2.90 10.52 2.81
N MET A 247 2.79 11.72 3.38
CA MET A 247 1.91 12.79 2.90
C MET A 247 2.29 13.25 1.49
N GLY A 248 3.56 13.57 1.24
CA GLY A 248 4.00 13.97 -0.09
C GLY A 248 3.87 12.84 -1.12
N SER A 249 4.09 11.58 -0.72
CA SER A 249 3.83 10.43 -1.60
C SER A 249 2.35 10.30 -1.96
N ALA A 250 1.45 10.60 -1.00
CA ALA A 250 0.00 10.59 -1.25
C ALA A 250 -0.39 11.73 -2.20
N GLU A 251 0.16 12.93 -2.01
CA GLU A 251 -0.05 14.07 -2.90
C GLU A 251 0.37 13.77 -4.34
N VAL A 252 1.55 13.16 -4.52
CA VAL A 252 2.02 12.72 -5.85
C VAL A 252 1.07 11.69 -6.45
N LEU A 253 0.58 10.75 -5.64
CA LEU A 253 -0.25 9.65 -6.12
C LEU A 253 -1.67 10.09 -6.51
N VAL A 254 -2.27 11.01 -5.76
CA VAL A 254 -3.58 11.60 -6.06
C VAL A 254 -3.53 12.39 -7.36
N ASN A 255 -2.50 13.22 -7.52
CA ASN A 255 -2.33 14.06 -8.72
C ASN A 255 -1.56 13.35 -9.84
N PHE A 256 -1.33 12.03 -9.73
CA PHE A 256 -0.36 11.33 -10.57
C PHE A 256 -0.66 11.43 -12.07
N ASP A 257 -1.93 11.29 -12.44
CA ASP A 257 -2.33 11.30 -13.84
C ASP A 257 -2.19 12.71 -14.46
N ASP A 258 -2.35 13.76 -13.65
CA ASP A 258 -2.15 15.16 -14.06
C ASP A 258 -0.67 15.54 -14.13
N LEU A 259 0.13 15.05 -13.16
CA LEU A 259 1.58 15.29 -13.09
C LEU A 259 2.36 14.55 -14.17
N TYR A 260 1.88 13.36 -14.54
CA TYR A 260 2.52 12.50 -15.54
C TYR A 260 1.46 12.01 -16.54
N PRO A 261 0.99 12.82 -17.48
CA PRO A 261 -0.02 12.39 -18.44
C PRO A 261 0.51 11.27 -19.36
N PRO A 262 -0.31 10.27 -19.74
CA PRO A 262 0.11 9.15 -20.59
C PRO A 262 0.78 9.57 -21.90
N GLU A 263 0.35 10.68 -22.48
CA GLU A 263 0.81 11.22 -23.75
C GLU A 263 2.25 11.76 -23.65
N ALA A 264 2.60 12.42 -22.54
CA ALA A 264 3.96 12.95 -22.29
C ALA A 264 5.02 11.85 -22.06
N LEU A 265 4.58 10.60 -21.86
CA LEU A 265 5.45 9.45 -21.53
C LEU A 265 5.80 8.58 -22.74
N SER A 266 5.45 9.04 -23.95
CA SER A 266 5.55 8.29 -25.21
C SER A 266 6.62 8.79 -26.19
N VAL A 267 7.26 9.94 -25.95
CA VAL A 267 8.18 10.55 -26.91
C VAL A 267 9.65 10.29 -26.54
N ASP A 268 10.32 9.39 -27.26
CA ASP A 268 11.76 9.45 -27.46
C ASP A 268 12.05 10.50 -28.56
N LYS A 269 12.72 11.59 -28.16
CA LYS A 269 13.01 12.88 -28.86
C LYS A 269 12.92 12.94 -30.41
N SER A 270 12.24 13.99 -30.90
CA SER A 270 12.83 15.03 -31.77
C SER A 270 11.96 16.29 -31.91
N GLU A 271 12.58 17.44 -31.63
CA GLU A 271 12.38 18.81 -32.13
C GLU A 271 10.99 19.52 -32.25
N ILE A 272 11.03 20.76 -31.73
CA ILE A 272 10.34 22.04 -32.06
C ILE A 272 9.02 22.47 -31.34
N VAL A 273 9.16 23.72 -30.85
CA VAL A 273 8.23 24.85 -30.66
C VAL A 273 7.65 25.02 -29.26
N GLY A 274 8.08 26.13 -28.64
CA GLY A 274 7.67 26.56 -27.31
C GLY A 274 6.19 26.90 -27.22
N SER A 275 5.62 26.49 -26.09
CA SER A 275 4.58 27.25 -25.41
C SER A 275 4.85 27.12 -23.91
N ASP A 276 4.73 28.23 -23.19
CA ASP A 276 4.88 28.36 -21.74
C ASP A 276 3.89 27.45 -20.98
N GLN A 277 4.22 26.16 -20.84
CA GLN A 277 3.66 25.31 -19.79
C GLN A 277 4.63 25.31 -18.63
N LYS A 278 4.49 26.36 -17.83
CA LYS A 278 5.10 26.59 -16.52
C LYS A 278 5.35 25.28 -15.76
N ASP A 279 6.65 25.03 -15.53
CA ASP A 279 7.28 24.01 -14.70
C ASP A 279 6.54 23.69 -13.38
N SER A 280 5.49 22.89 -13.46
CA SER A 280 4.70 22.49 -12.26
C SER A 280 5.08 21.10 -11.75
N VAL A 281 5.78 20.30 -12.57
CA VAL A 281 6.19 18.92 -12.23
C VAL A 281 7.53 18.88 -11.47
N GLY A 282 8.35 19.93 -11.57
CA GLY A 282 9.71 19.99 -11.00
C GLY A 282 9.81 20.43 -9.54
N ASN A 283 8.69 20.73 -8.87
CA ASN A 283 8.69 21.31 -7.51
C ASN A 283 8.06 20.41 -6.44
N ILE A 284 7.64 19.19 -6.77
CA ILE A 284 7.08 18.29 -5.76
C ILE A 284 8.22 17.68 -4.96
N GLN A 285 8.22 17.97 -3.67
CA GLN A 285 9.15 17.37 -2.74
C GLN A 285 8.42 16.28 -1.97
N ILE A 286 8.67 15.03 -2.34
CA ILE A 286 7.96 13.85 -1.82
C ILE A 286 7.98 13.76 -0.28
N CYS A 287 8.96 14.38 0.37
CA CYS A 287 9.10 14.47 1.82
C CYS A 287 9.11 15.91 2.37
N GLY A 288 8.83 16.94 1.55
CA GLY A 288 8.80 18.35 1.96
C GLY A 288 10.16 19.08 1.99
N LYS A 289 10.11 20.40 2.20
CA LYS A 289 11.25 21.34 2.13
C LYS A 289 12.25 21.20 3.28
N GLU A 290 11.80 20.64 4.39
CA GLU A 290 12.52 20.62 5.65
C GLU A 290 13.48 19.43 5.78
N VAL A 291 13.49 18.51 4.81
CA VAL A 291 14.41 17.37 4.83
C VAL A 291 15.85 17.88 4.74
N PRO A 292 16.70 17.60 5.75
CA PRO A 292 18.11 17.95 5.68
C PRO A 292 18.76 17.28 4.46
N ARG A 293 19.61 18.01 3.73
CA ARG A 293 20.29 17.49 2.54
C ARG A 293 21.80 17.44 2.79
N GLY A 294 22.42 16.32 2.42
CA GLY A 294 23.83 16.05 2.64
C GLY A 294 24.18 15.76 4.10
N TYR A 295 23.19 15.46 4.96
CA TYR A 295 23.39 15.28 6.40
C TYR A 295 23.00 13.87 6.83
N TRP A 296 23.81 12.91 6.39
CA TRP A 296 23.69 11.50 6.75
C TRP A 296 24.23 11.26 8.15
N MET A 297 23.42 10.65 9.00
CA MET A 297 23.76 10.31 10.38
C MET A 297 24.34 8.90 10.49
N PHE A 298 23.70 7.92 9.84
CA PHE A 298 24.08 6.51 9.89
C PHE A 298 24.70 6.03 8.56
N CYS A 299 24.32 6.62 7.42
CA CYS A 299 24.90 6.30 6.11
C CYS A 299 26.16 7.10 5.77
N ARG A 300 26.74 7.83 6.73
CA ARG A 300 27.96 8.61 6.50
C ARG A 300 29.17 7.69 6.33
N GLY A 301 29.74 7.65 5.12
CA GLY A 301 31.00 6.96 4.85
C GLY A 301 32.21 7.62 5.53
N SER A 302 33.33 6.90 5.64
CA SER A 302 34.58 7.39 6.26
C SER A 302 35.25 8.53 5.50
N LYS A 303 34.88 8.73 4.22
CA LYS A 303 35.27 9.87 3.38
C LYS A 303 34.01 10.54 2.82
N ASN A 304 34.06 11.86 2.60
CA ASN A 304 32.94 12.62 1.99
C ASN A 304 32.48 12.03 0.65
N ASP A 305 33.40 11.40 -0.12
CA ASP A 305 33.12 10.81 -1.44
C ASP A 305 32.69 9.32 -1.39
N THR A 306 32.53 8.73 -0.20
CA THR A 306 32.06 7.35 -0.03
C THR A 306 30.55 7.24 0.27
N LEU A 307 29.80 8.34 0.13
CA LEU A 307 28.34 8.32 0.11
C LEU A 307 27.86 7.38 -1.00
N ARG A 308 27.39 6.20 -0.64
CA ARG A 308 26.90 5.23 -1.60
C ARG A 308 25.53 4.73 -1.18
N PHE A 309 24.50 5.44 -1.63
CA PHE A 309 23.14 4.93 -1.65
C PHE A 309 23.07 3.73 -2.58
N GLN A 310 22.75 2.56 -2.03
CA GLN A 310 22.28 1.43 -2.82
C GLN A 310 20.85 1.10 -2.41
N LEU A 311 19.89 1.68 -3.12
CA LEU A 311 18.52 1.19 -3.08
C LEU A 311 18.47 -0.14 -3.84
N ARG A 312 18.53 -1.27 -3.13
CA ARG A 312 18.33 -2.58 -3.75
C ARG A 312 16.82 -2.85 -3.82
N ILE A 313 16.24 -2.60 -4.99
CA ILE A 313 14.83 -2.94 -5.26
C ILE A 313 14.76 -4.46 -5.52
N VAL A 314 14.24 -5.19 -4.51
CA VAL A 314 13.77 -6.60 -4.49
C VAL A 314 14.86 -7.70 -4.44
N GLY A 315 14.76 -8.57 -3.41
CA GLY A 315 15.20 -9.98 -3.50
C GLY A 315 16.25 -10.53 -2.52
N SER A 316 16.64 -9.87 -1.43
CA SER A 316 17.52 -10.50 -0.41
C SER A 316 17.32 -9.89 0.99
N PRO A 317 17.29 -10.69 2.08
CA PRO A 317 17.34 -10.18 3.44
C PRO A 317 18.80 -9.89 3.85
N PRO A 318 19.10 -8.92 4.73
CA PRO A 318 18.23 -7.87 5.30
C PRO A 318 18.33 -6.55 4.52
N PHE A 319 17.35 -5.66 4.71
CA PHE A 319 17.40 -4.27 4.22
C PHE A 319 18.56 -3.52 4.89
N SER A 320 19.69 -3.37 4.19
CA SER A 320 20.75 -2.45 4.57
C SER A 320 20.55 -1.13 3.83
N ILE A 321 20.09 -0.09 4.53
CA ILE A 321 19.95 1.27 3.98
C ILE A 321 21.34 1.87 3.64
N CYS A 322 22.37 1.45 4.38
CA CYS A 322 23.76 1.85 4.16
C CYS A 322 24.62 0.58 4.01
N GLN A 323 25.36 0.45 2.90
CA GLN A 323 26.30 -0.66 2.71
C GLN A 323 27.69 -0.10 2.42
N SER A 324 28.67 -0.37 3.29
CA SER A 324 30.08 -0.13 2.97
C SER A 324 30.54 -1.16 1.95
N ARG A 325 31.30 -0.71 0.94
CA ARG A 325 32.07 -1.65 0.11
C ARG A 325 33.12 -2.37 0.94
#